data_AF-A0A820MXP3-F1
#
_entry.id   AF-A0A820MXP3-F1
#
_cell.length_a   1.000
_cell.length_b   1.000
_cell.length_c   1.000
_cell.angle_alpha   90.00
_cell.angle_beta   90.00
_cell.angle_gamma   90.00
#
_symmetry.space_group_name_H-M   'P 1'
#
loop_
_entity.id
_entity.type
_entity.pdbx_description
1 polymer ?
#
loop_
_entity_poly.entity_id
_entity_poly.type
_entity_poly.pdbx_seq_one_letter_code
_entity_poly.pdbx_strand_id
1 'polypeptide(L)'
;MLGIVSYFDTNRSVQPPPSNGQIIDQVSCVPHYDPGLFSISILSTHEGLQLKDMTNNEEIDGPLESNIGVIWLGEAASRITGNRLKP
;
A
#
# COMPACT_ATOMS: atom_id res chain seq x y z
N MET A 1 -8.18 -10.76 -1.84
CA MET A 1 -8.84 -9.43 -1.74
C MET A 1 -7.82 -8.44 -1.24
N LEU A 2 -7.44 -7.45 -2.04
CA LEU A 2 -6.26 -6.62 -1.83
C LEU A 2 -6.59 -5.39 -0.97
N GLY A 3 -5.91 -5.21 0.17
CA GLY A 3 -6.34 -4.26 1.20
C GLY A 3 -5.28 -3.37 1.84
N ILE A 4 -3.99 -3.49 1.57
CA ILE A 4 -3.01 -2.60 2.25
C ILE A 4 -2.03 -2.02 1.26
N VAL A 5 -1.90 -0.69 1.24
CA VAL A 5 -0.95 0.06 0.40
C VAL A 5 0.34 0.34 1.16
N SER A 6 1.51 0.04 0.57
CA SER A 6 2.81 0.57 1.00
C SER A 6 3.51 1.28 -0.16
N TYR A 7 4.44 2.22 0.14
CA TYR A 7 5.36 2.85 -0.81
C TYR A 7 6.78 2.74 -0.22
N PHE A 8 7.75 2.21 -0.97
CA PHE A 8 9.18 2.15 -0.59
C PHE A 8 9.99 3.26 -1.28
N ASP A 9 10.97 3.83 -0.55
CA ASP A 9 11.95 4.79 -1.09
C ASP A 9 13.35 4.18 -0.98
N THR A 10 14.07 4.10 -2.10
CA THR A 10 15.45 3.61 -2.20
C THR A 10 16.51 4.68 -1.91
N ASN A 11 16.14 5.83 -1.32
CA ASN A 11 17.11 6.82 -0.84
C ASN A 11 17.92 6.32 0.37
N ARG A 12 18.93 5.48 0.10
CA ARG A 12 20.05 5.13 0.99
C ARG A 12 20.93 6.36 1.24
N SER A 13 20.41 7.35 1.96
CA SER A 13 21.25 8.35 2.62
C SER A 13 21.48 7.92 4.06
N VAL A 14 22.71 7.47 4.32
CA VAL A 14 23.25 7.07 5.63
C VAL A 14 22.96 8.16 6.67
N GLN A 15 21.99 7.90 7.56
CA GLN A 15 21.84 8.63 8.81
C GLN A 15 22.26 7.75 9.98
N PRO A 16 22.87 8.32 11.04
CA PRO A 16 23.34 7.56 12.19
C PRO A 16 22.16 6.87 12.89
N PRO A 17 22.39 5.67 13.47
CA PRO A 17 21.33 4.84 14.01
C PRO A 17 20.60 5.56 15.16
N PRO A 18 19.27 5.42 15.26
CA PRO A 18 18.53 5.91 16.41
C PRO A 18 19.00 5.19 17.67
N SER A 19 19.29 5.95 18.72
CA SER A 19 19.59 5.38 20.03
C SER A 19 18.33 4.71 20.59
N ASN A 20 18.40 3.39 20.79
CA ASN A 20 17.37 2.52 21.34
C ASN A 20 16.14 2.30 20.44
N GLY A 21 15.98 1.08 19.94
CA GLY A 21 14.74 0.59 19.31
C GLY A 21 14.98 0.07 17.90
N GLN A 22 14.36 -1.08 17.63
CA GLN A 22 14.44 -1.93 16.45
C GLN A 22 14.73 -1.21 15.10
N ILE A 23 15.58 -1.86 14.29
CA ILE A 23 15.72 -1.56 12.86
C ILE A 23 14.33 -1.66 12.24
N ILE A 24 13.74 -0.51 11.91
CA ILE A 24 12.52 -0.42 11.10
C ILE A 24 12.98 -0.24 9.66
N ASP A 25 12.52 -1.10 8.76
CA ASP A 25 12.72 -0.91 7.34
C ASP A 25 12.14 0.45 6.95
N GLN A 26 12.95 1.26 6.26
CA GLN A 26 12.57 2.61 5.88
C GLN A 26 11.59 2.55 4.71
N VAL A 27 10.29 2.73 5.00
CA VAL A 27 9.21 2.85 4.01
C VAL A 27 8.84 4.31 3.81
N SER A 28 8.52 4.74 2.59
CA SER A 28 7.97 6.08 2.31
C SER A 28 6.60 6.26 2.93
N CYS A 29 5.83 5.16 3.02
CA CYS A 29 4.49 5.15 3.59
C CYS A 29 4.26 3.88 4.40
N VAL A 30 3.71 4.04 5.60
CA VAL A 30 3.36 2.90 6.46
C VAL A 30 2.13 2.16 5.90
N PRO A 31 2.04 0.84 6.11
CA PRO A 31 0.87 0.06 5.70
C PRO A 31 -0.43 0.61 6.32
N HIS A 32 -1.44 0.92 5.50
CA HIS A 32 -2.73 1.46 5.93
C HIS A 32 -3.86 1.12 4.94
N TYR A 33 -5.11 1.34 5.39
CA TYR A 33 -6.30 1.35 4.56
C TYR A 33 -6.67 2.79 4.18
N ASP A 34 -7.10 3.01 2.94
CA ASP A 34 -7.61 4.32 2.54
C ASP A 34 -8.97 4.60 3.19
N PRO A 35 -9.23 5.83 3.67
CA PRO A 35 -10.48 6.14 4.38
C PRO A 35 -11.71 6.23 3.47
N GLY A 36 -11.53 6.39 2.15
CA GLY A 36 -12.57 6.68 1.18
C GLY A 36 -13.39 5.47 0.73
N LEU A 37 -14.18 5.64 -0.35
CA LEU A 37 -14.91 4.52 -0.98
C LEU A 37 -13.98 3.60 -1.76
N PHE A 38 -13.13 4.19 -2.59
CA PHE A 38 -12.12 3.51 -3.38
C PHE A 38 -11.02 4.49 -3.76
N SER A 39 -9.87 3.94 -4.13
CA SER A 39 -8.73 4.67 -4.67
C SER A 39 -8.40 4.12 -6.05
N ILE A 40 -7.89 5.00 -6.92
CA ILE A 40 -7.40 4.62 -8.24
C ILE A 40 -5.97 5.15 -8.37
N SER A 41 -5.04 4.25 -8.70
CA SER A 41 -3.70 4.59 -9.15
C SER A 41 -3.60 4.38 -10.65
N ILE A 42 -3.24 5.43 -11.39
CA ILE A 42 -3.04 5.43 -12.84
C ILE A 42 -1.71 6.10 -13.16
N LEU A 43 -1.09 5.70 -14.27
CA LEU A 43 0.16 6.30 -14.77
C LEU A 43 1.34 6.18 -13.79
N SER A 44 1.32 5.20 -12.88
CA SER A 44 2.47 4.92 -12.03
C SER A 44 3.62 4.40 -12.88
N THR A 45 4.76 5.07 -12.83
CA THR A 45 5.98 4.67 -13.56
C THR A 45 7.14 4.33 -12.63
N HIS A 46 6.91 4.36 -11.32
CA HIS A 46 7.92 4.10 -10.31
C HIS A 46 7.45 2.99 -9.37
N GLU A 47 8.40 2.13 -9.00
CA GLU A 47 8.20 1.10 -7.99
C GLU A 47 7.82 1.70 -6.62
N GLY A 48 7.20 0.88 -5.78
CA GLY A 48 6.89 1.24 -4.40
C GLY A 48 5.50 0.83 -3.97
N LEU A 49 4.49 0.98 -4.84
CA LEU A 49 3.13 0.55 -4.53
C LEU A 49 3.10 -0.96 -4.27
N GLN A 50 2.72 -1.37 -3.07
CA GLN A 50 2.37 -2.77 -2.77
C GLN A 50 0.96 -2.86 -2.25
N LEU A 51 0.26 -3.94 -2.59
CA LEU A 51 -1.11 -4.24 -2.21
C LEU A 51 -1.15 -5.59 -1.49
N LYS A 52 -1.57 -5.60 -0.23
CA LYS A 52 -1.68 -6.85 0.53
C LYS A 52 -2.89 -7.69 0.14
N ASP A 53 -2.69 -8.89 -0.37
CA ASP A 53 -3.74 -9.88 -0.57
C ASP A 53 -4.11 -10.54 0.75
N MET A 54 -5.33 -10.26 1.21
CA MET A 54 -5.88 -10.79 2.45
C MET A 54 -6.26 -12.27 2.35
N THR A 55 -6.27 -12.88 1.16
CA THR A 55 -6.63 -14.30 0.99
C THR A 55 -5.48 -15.23 1.36
N ASN A 56 -4.24 -14.87 1.03
CA ASN A 56 -3.01 -15.62 1.31
C ASN A 56 -2.01 -14.85 2.21
N ASN A 57 -2.33 -13.61 2.58
CA ASN A 57 -1.48 -12.73 3.39
C ASN A 57 -0.13 -12.42 2.69
N GLU A 58 -0.18 -12.23 1.37
CA GLU A 58 0.97 -11.85 0.53
C GLU A 58 0.91 -10.37 0.15
N GLU A 59 2.06 -9.74 -0.07
CA GLU A 59 2.15 -8.39 -0.65
C GLU A 59 2.30 -8.53 -2.17
N ILE A 60 1.52 -7.78 -2.94
CA ILE A 60 1.54 -7.78 -4.41
C ILE A 60 2.03 -6.42 -4.90
N ASP A 61 3.08 -6.39 -5.71
CA ASP A 61 3.54 -5.14 -6.31
C ASP A 61 2.52 -4.56 -7.30
N GLY A 62 2.36 -3.24 -7.27
CA GLY A 62 1.54 -2.49 -8.21
C GLY A 62 2.14 -2.53 -9.64
N PRO A 63 1.30 -2.49 -10.68
CA PRO A 63 1.75 -2.45 -12.07
C PRO A 63 2.51 -1.15 -12.36
N LEU A 64 3.51 -1.26 -13.22
CA LEU A 64 4.32 -0.14 -13.71
C LEU A 64 4.03 0.18 -15.18
N GLU A 65 3.14 -0.59 -15.81
CA GLU A 65 2.78 -0.41 -17.21
C GLU A 65 1.87 0.82 -17.38
N SER A 66 2.29 1.72 -18.27
CA SER A 66 1.60 2.99 -18.56
C SER A 66 0.13 2.88 -18.99
N ASN A 67 -0.32 1.70 -19.42
CA ASN A 67 -1.69 1.44 -19.88
C ASN A 67 -2.53 0.63 -18.87
N ILE A 68 -2.01 0.39 -17.66
CA ILE A 68 -2.69 -0.34 -16.60
C ILE A 68 -2.87 0.60 -15.40
N GLY A 69 -4.06 0.55 -14.80
CA GLY A 69 -4.35 1.21 -13.53
C GLY A 69 -4.84 0.20 -12.52
N VAL A 70 -4.68 0.52 -11.23
CA VAL A 70 -5.22 -0.30 -10.14
C VAL A 70 -6.30 0.46 -9.42
N ILE A 71 -7.38 -0.24 -9.10
CA ILE A 71 -8.46 0.22 -8.24
C ILE A 71 -8.55 -0.71 -7.04
N TRP A 72 -8.66 -0.13 -5.85
CA TRP A 72 -8.93 -0.87 -4.61
C TRP A 72 -9.94 -0.11 -3.77
N LEU A 73 -10.56 -0.81 -2.83
CA LEU A 73 -11.60 -0.25 -1.97
C LEU A 73 -10.98 0.43 -0.76
N GLY A 74 -11.69 1.39 -0.18
CA GLY A 74 -11.34 1.98 1.10
C GLY A 74 -12.32 1.59 2.21
N GLU A 75 -12.03 2.04 3.42
CA GLU A 75 -12.76 1.74 4.64
C GLU A 75 -14.25 2.12 4.55
N ALA A 76 -14.60 3.19 3.83
CA ALA A 76 -15.99 3.57 3.66
C ALA A 76 -16.80 2.53 2.87
N ALA A 77 -16.19 1.86 1.87
CA ALA A 77 -16.86 0.79 1.13
C ALA A 77 -17.11 -0.44 2.02
N SER A 78 -16.17 -0.76 2.91
CA SER A 78 -16.37 -1.81 3.92
C SER A 78 -17.55 -1.50 4.84
N ARG A 79 -17.62 -0.27 5.36
CA ARG A 79 -18.71 0.17 6.25
C ARG A 79 -20.08 0.12 5.58
N ILE A 80 -20.21 0.66 4.38
CA ILE A 80 -21.50 0.72 3.65
C ILE A 80 -21.98 -0.68 3.26
N THR A 81 -21.05 -1.61 3.03
CA THR A 81 -21.39 -2.99 2.66
C THR A 81 -21.49 -3.96 3.83
N GLY A 82 -21.39 -3.47 5.07
CA GLY A 82 -21.43 -4.31 6.28
C GLY A 82 -20.29 -5.32 6.33
N ASN A 83 -19.07 -4.89 5.98
CA ASN A 83 -17.84 -5.70 5.91
C ASN A 83 -17.85 -6.84 4.88
N ARG A 84 -18.83 -6.85 3.96
CA ARG A 84 -18.88 -7.81 2.84
C ARG A 84 -17.75 -7.57 1.84
N LEU A 85 -17.42 -6.31 1.60
CA LEU A 85 -16.19 -5.91 0.91
C LEU A 85 -15.18 -5.48 1.97
N LYS A 86 -13.94 -5.95 1.87
CA LYS A 86 -12.81 -5.43 2.65
C LYS A 86 -12.27 -4.14 2.01
N PRO A 87 -11.71 -3.25 2.84
CA PRO A 87 -10.81 -2.22 2.34
C PRO A 87 -9.48 -2.85 1.90
#